data_AF-A0A5E6N4Y2-F1
#
_entry.id   AF-A0A5E6N4Y2-F1
#
_cell.length_a   1.000
_cell.length_b   1.000
_cell.length_c   1.000
_cell.angle_alpha   90.00
_cell.angle_beta   90.00
_cell.angle_gamma   90.00
#
_symmetry.space_group_name_H-M   'P 1'
#
loop_
_entity.id
_entity.type
_entity.pdbx_description
1 polymer ?
#
loop_
_entity_poly.entity_id
_entity_poly.type
_entity_poly.pdbx_seq_one_letter_code
_entity_poly.pdbx_strand_id
1 'polypeptide(L)'
;MQAQKQKEDENYQVLNIACVFSPPAQGNKDIIQLQEDLNNEKADYQQDPDLKKQALIEIINDYNTLFNANHSIAQFDSYYQDIQTRIKDQKYTNKDLPHSKKLDIVIVVDMLLTGFDSKFLNTLYVDKNLKHHGLIQAFSRTNRVLNDTKPYGNILDFRSQQSAVDEALPFLVVKQVANNPGKFGWLNRHQKPLTNSKTPHNN
;
A
#
# COMPACT_ATOMS: atom_id res chain seq x y z
N MET A 1 -0.36 -1.60 -23.65
CA MET A 1 0.63 -0.66 -23.09
C MET A 1 1.98 -1.31 -22.82
N GLN A 2 2.12 -2.32 -21.94
CA GLN A 2 3.43 -2.96 -21.68
C GLN A 2 4.01 -3.69 -22.90
N ALA A 3 3.17 -4.43 -23.65
CA ALA A 3 3.58 -5.08 -24.90
C ALA A 3 4.04 -4.11 -26.00
N GLN A 4 3.61 -2.84 -25.94
CA GLN A 4 4.10 -1.81 -26.86
C GLN A 4 5.48 -1.31 -26.41
N LYS A 5 5.67 -1.07 -25.11
CA LYS A 5 6.99 -0.71 -24.55
C LYS A 5 8.05 -1.79 -24.80
N GLN A 6 7.70 -3.06 -24.75
CA GLN A 6 8.59 -4.16 -25.12
C GLN A 6 9.01 -4.16 -26.59
N LYS A 7 8.14 -3.66 -27.49
CA LYS A 7 8.47 -3.53 -28.91
C LYS A 7 9.35 -2.31 -29.18
N GLU A 8 9.26 -1.28 -28.35
CA GLU A 8 10.02 -0.04 -28.45
C GLU A 8 11.39 -0.13 -27.78
N ASP A 9 11.53 -0.98 -26.75
CA ASP A 9 12.77 -1.22 -26.00
C ASP A 9 12.90 -2.71 -25.62
N GLU A 10 13.88 -3.40 -26.22
CA GLU A 10 14.16 -4.81 -25.97
C GLU A 10 14.62 -5.07 -24.53
N ASN A 11 15.12 -4.05 -23.82
CA ASN A 11 15.51 -4.16 -22.41
C ASN A 11 14.35 -3.86 -21.44
N TYR A 12 13.16 -3.54 -21.94
CA TYR A 12 12.01 -3.23 -21.09
C TYR A 12 11.56 -4.47 -20.31
N GLN A 13 11.70 -4.41 -18.99
CA GLN A 13 11.15 -5.41 -18.09
C GLN A 13 9.68 -5.14 -17.83
N VAL A 14 8.84 -6.13 -18.16
CA VAL A 14 7.40 -6.11 -17.87
C VAL A 14 7.20 -6.17 -16.37
N LEU A 15 6.28 -5.35 -15.88
CA LEU A 15 5.88 -5.33 -14.49
C LEU A 15 4.87 -6.44 -14.20
N ASN A 16 5.11 -7.17 -13.12
CA ASN A 16 4.18 -8.15 -12.57
C ASN A 16 3.16 -7.41 -11.70
N ILE A 17 1.92 -7.33 -12.20
CA ILE A 17 0.83 -6.59 -11.56
C ILE A 17 -0.22 -7.58 -11.10
N ALA A 18 -0.67 -7.44 -9.84
CA ALA A 18 -1.81 -8.17 -9.31
C ALA A 18 -2.86 -7.19 -8.75
N CYS A 19 -4.09 -7.66 -8.58
CA CYS A 19 -5.16 -6.93 -7.94
C CYS A 19 -5.78 -7.81 -6.86
N VAL A 20 -6.18 -7.25 -5.72
CA VAL A 20 -6.90 -8.01 -4.69
C VAL A 20 -7.89 -7.13 -3.93
N PHE A 21 -9.09 -7.66 -3.74
CA PHE A 21 -10.14 -7.13 -2.88
C PHE A 21 -10.91 -8.31 -2.26
N SER A 22 -11.61 -8.05 -1.17
CA SER A 22 -12.27 -9.09 -0.36
C SER A 22 -13.27 -9.86 -1.22
N PRO A 23 -13.43 -11.18 -1.07
CA PRO A 23 -14.45 -11.93 -1.78
C PRO A 23 -15.84 -11.71 -1.13
N PRO A 24 -16.95 -12.08 -1.80
CA PRO A 24 -18.27 -12.06 -1.17
C PRO A 24 -18.33 -13.01 0.03
N ALA A 25 -18.90 -12.55 1.14
CA ALA A 25 -19.15 -13.33 2.35
C ALA A 25 -20.22 -14.42 2.13
N GLN A 26 -19.88 -15.49 1.41
CA GLN A 26 -20.76 -16.66 1.22
C GLN A 26 -20.75 -17.59 2.44
N GLY A 27 -20.97 -17.04 3.63
CA GLY A 27 -21.03 -17.82 4.88
C GLY A 27 -19.68 -18.26 5.46
N ASN A 28 -18.55 -17.94 4.82
CA ASN A 28 -17.22 -18.13 5.41
C ASN A 28 -17.00 -17.08 6.51
N LYS A 29 -16.82 -17.54 7.76
CA LYS A 29 -16.65 -16.69 8.94
C LYS A 29 -15.44 -15.75 8.84
N ASP A 30 -14.35 -16.20 8.24
CA ASP A 30 -13.12 -15.40 8.12
C ASP A 30 -13.32 -14.28 7.10
N ILE A 31 -14.03 -14.54 6.00
CA ILE A 31 -14.40 -13.53 5.01
C ILE A 31 -15.43 -12.55 5.58
N ILE A 32 -16.37 -13.03 6.41
CA ILE A 32 -17.33 -12.16 7.09
C ILE A 32 -16.58 -11.17 8.00
N GLN A 33 -15.68 -11.67 8.84
CA GLN A 33 -14.88 -10.82 9.73
C GLN A 33 -14.05 -9.82 8.93
N LEU A 34 -13.41 -10.27 7.85
CA LEU A 34 -12.66 -9.41 6.94
C LEU A 34 -13.55 -8.29 6.35
N GLN A 35 -14.76 -8.59 5.89
CA GLN A 35 -15.68 -7.57 5.36
C GLN A 35 -16.16 -6.59 6.43
N GLU A 36 -16.33 -7.04 7.67
CA GLU A 36 -16.67 -6.15 8.80
C GLU A 36 -15.54 -5.16 9.10
N ASP A 37 -14.29 -5.59 8.95
CA ASP A 37 -13.12 -4.73 9.13
C ASP A 37 -12.90 -3.78 7.92
N LEU A 38 -13.47 -4.11 6.74
CA LEU A 38 -13.32 -3.38 5.48
C LEU A 38 -14.62 -2.70 5.03
N ASN A 39 -15.06 -1.70 5.78
CA ASN A 39 -16.35 -1.02 5.57
C ASN A 39 -16.62 -0.52 4.14
N ASN A 40 -15.63 0.02 3.42
CA ASN A 40 -15.87 0.50 2.06
C ASN A 40 -16.04 -0.66 1.08
N GLU A 41 -15.22 -1.71 1.18
CA GLU A 41 -15.37 -2.89 0.34
C GLU A 41 -16.72 -3.56 0.59
N LYS A 42 -17.15 -3.67 1.85
CA LYS A 42 -18.48 -4.17 2.20
C LYS A 42 -19.60 -3.34 1.57
N ALA A 43 -19.49 -2.00 1.58
CA ALA A 43 -20.46 -1.12 0.96
C ALA A 43 -20.51 -1.28 -0.57
N ASP A 44 -19.35 -1.36 -1.23
CA ASP A 44 -19.24 -1.63 -2.67
C ASP A 44 -19.89 -2.97 -3.06
N TYR A 45 -19.75 -3.99 -2.21
CA TYR A 45 -20.37 -5.31 -2.43
C TYR A 45 -21.89 -5.31 -2.39
N GLN A 46 -22.52 -4.37 -1.67
CA GLN A 46 -23.97 -4.26 -1.62
C GLN A 46 -24.56 -3.66 -2.91
N GLN A 47 -23.75 -2.95 -3.70
CA GLN A 47 -24.23 -2.33 -4.94
C GLN A 47 -24.29 -3.35 -6.08
N ASP A 48 -23.18 -4.06 -6.35
CA ASP A 48 -23.05 -4.95 -7.50
C ASP A 48 -22.29 -6.25 -7.15
N PRO A 49 -22.89 -7.16 -6.35
CA PRO A 49 -22.20 -8.34 -5.82
C PRO A 49 -21.75 -9.32 -6.91
N ASP A 50 -22.57 -9.53 -7.95
CA ASP A 50 -22.27 -10.48 -9.02
C ASP A 50 -21.14 -10.00 -9.94
N LEU A 51 -21.16 -8.72 -10.32
CA LEU A 51 -20.10 -8.12 -11.12
C LEU A 51 -18.76 -8.16 -10.39
N LYS A 52 -18.74 -7.80 -9.09
CA LYS A 52 -17.53 -7.86 -8.26
C LYS A 52 -17.00 -9.29 -8.13
N LYS A 53 -17.88 -10.28 -7.96
CA LYS A 53 -17.51 -11.70 -7.93
C LYS A 53 -16.90 -12.16 -9.25
N GLN A 54 -17.52 -11.80 -10.38
CA GLN A 54 -17.00 -12.13 -11.71
C GLN A 54 -15.63 -11.49 -11.95
N ALA A 55 -15.49 -10.20 -11.66
CA ALA A 55 -14.22 -9.48 -11.76
C ALA A 55 -13.11 -10.14 -10.91
N LEU A 56 -13.43 -10.57 -9.69
CA LEU A 56 -12.45 -11.26 -8.84
C LEU A 56 -12.01 -12.60 -9.42
N ILE A 57 -12.93 -13.35 -10.04
CA ILE A 57 -12.59 -14.62 -10.72
C ILE A 57 -11.64 -14.36 -11.90
N GLU A 58 -11.92 -13.34 -12.72
CA GLU A 58 -11.04 -12.95 -13.83
C GLU A 58 -9.65 -12.55 -13.34
N ILE A 59 -9.57 -11.73 -12.29
CA ILE A 59 -8.31 -11.31 -11.66
C ILE A 59 -7.49 -12.51 -11.17
N ILE A 60 -8.14 -13.50 -10.54
CA ILE A 60 -7.47 -14.72 -10.08
C ILE A 60 -6.96 -15.55 -11.27
N ASN A 61 -7.73 -15.64 -12.36
CA ASN A 61 -7.33 -16.36 -13.57
C ASN A 61 -6.13 -15.71 -14.26
N ASP A 62 -6.11 -14.38 -14.37
CA ASP A 62 -4.98 -13.63 -14.89
C ASP A 62 -3.73 -13.85 -14.03
N TYR A 63 -3.89 -13.82 -12.70
CA TYR A 63 -2.81 -14.11 -11.77
C TYR A 63 -2.26 -15.53 -11.92
N ASN A 64 -3.15 -16.53 -12.05
CA ASN A 64 -2.76 -17.92 -12.29
C ASN A 64 -1.97 -18.07 -13.58
N THR A 65 -2.36 -17.36 -14.63
CA THR A 65 -1.63 -17.32 -15.90
C THR A 65 -0.25 -16.67 -15.74
N LEU A 66 -0.17 -15.54 -15.03
CA LEU A 66 1.08 -14.80 -14.81
C LEU A 66 2.12 -15.63 -14.02
N PHE A 67 1.69 -16.33 -12.98
CA PHE A 67 2.60 -17.05 -12.07
C PHE A 67 2.65 -18.56 -12.24
N ASN A 68 1.86 -19.10 -13.18
CA ASN A 68 1.60 -20.53 -13.35
C ASN A 68 1.13 -21.17 -12.03
N ALA A 69 0.09 -20.56 -11.44
CA ALA A 69 -0.54 -20.97 -10.18
C ALA A 69 -1.94 -21.57 -10.42
N ASN A 70 -2.60 -22.04 -9.35
CA ASN A 70 -3.92 -22.66 -9.44
C ASN A 70 -4.82 -22.25 -8.25
N HIS A 71 -5.03 -20.95 -8.11
CA HIS A 71 -5.93 -20.40 -7.10
C HIS A 71 -7.37 -20.33 -7.60
N SER A 72 -8.31 -20.32 -6.66
CA SER A 72 -9.73 -20.13 -6.94
C SER A 72 -10.37 -19.21 -5.90
N ILE A 73 -11.50 -18.61 -6.24
CA ILE A 73 -12.27 -17.78 -5.30
C ILE A 73 -12.73 -18.56 -4.06
N ALA A 74 -12.95 -19.87 -4.18
CA ALA A 74 -13.30 -20.73 -3.05
C ALA A 74 -12.14 -20.91 -2.05
N GLN A 75 -10.91 -20.78 -2.53
CA GLN A 75 -9.67 -20.90 -1.76
C GLN A 75 -8.95 -19.55 -1.70
N PHE A 76 -9.72 -18.46 -1.53
CA PHE A 76 -9.22 -17.10 -1.57
C PHE A 76 -8.07 -16.85 -0.57
N ASP A 77 -8.07 -17.49 0.60
CA ASP A 77 -6.99 -17.32 1.58
C ASP A 77 -5.62 -17.75 1.02
N SER A 78 -5.58 -18.83 0.23
CA SER A 78 -4.35 -19.29 -0.41
C SER A 78 -3.82 -18.28 -1.44
N TYR A 79 -4.73 -17.65 -2.18
CA TYR A 79 -4.44 -16.61 -3.14
C TYR A 79 -3.89 -15.36 -2.44
N TYR A 80 -4.56 -14.93 -1.38
CA TYR A 80 -4.16 -13.78 -0.59
C TYR A 80 -2.80 -13.98 0.10
N GLN A 81 -2.52 -15.19 0.60
CA GLN A 81 -1.22 -15.55 1.16
C GLN A 81 -0.09 -15.56 0.11
N ASP A 82 -0.37 -16.04 -1.10
CA ASP A 82 0.61 -16.06 -2.18
C ASP A 82 0.98 -14.63 -2.61
N ILE A 83 -0.01 -13.74 -2.76
CA ILE A 83 0.24 -12.30 -3.01
C ILE A 83 1.14 -11.70 -1.94
N GLN A 84 0.81 -11.89 -0.67
CA GLN A 84 1.59 -11.34 0.45
C GLN A 84 3.04 -11.86 0.44
N THR A 85 3.23 -13.12 0.10
CA THR A 85 4.54 -13.76 0.00
C THR A 85 5.35 -13.13 -1.13
N ARG A 86 4.77 -13.02 -2.33
CA ARG A 86 5.44 -12.44 -3.51
C ARG A 86 5.79 -10.96 -3.34
N ILE A 87 5.00 -10.20 -2.57
CA ILE A 87 5.37 -8.82 -2.19
C ILE A 87 6.61 -8.84 -1.27
N LYS A 88 6.68 -9.76 -0.30
CA LYS A 88 7.81 -9.89 0.64
C LYS A 88 9.06 -10.44 -0.03
N ASP A 89 8.91 -11.20 -1.10
CA ASP A 89 9.99 -11.80 -1.87
C ASP A 89 10.87 -10.78 -2.62
N GLN A 90 10.44 -9.52 -2.68
CA GLN A 90 11.29 -8.39 -3.07
C GLN A 90 12.54 -8.24 -2.19
N LYS A 91 12.60 -8.94 -1.04
CA LYS A 91 13.80 -9.05 -0.22
C LYS A 91 14.95 -9.82 -0.86
N TYR A 92 14.65 -10.70 -1.81
CA TYR A 92 15.65 -11.51 -2.50
C TYR A 92 16.16 -10.79 -3.75
N THR A 93 17.43 -10.99 -4.11
CA THR A 93 17.96 -10.48 -5.37
C THR A 93 17.36 -11.25 -6.56
N ASN A 94 17.46 -10.72 -7.78
CA ASN A 94 17.00 -11.44 -8.98
C ASN A 94 17.84 -12.68 -9.31
N LYS A 95 19.02 -12.82 -8.69
CA LYS A 95 19.85 -14.02 -8.76
C LYS A 95 19.28 -15.14 -7.89
N ASP A 96 18.80 -14.80 -6.69
CA ASP A 96 18.31 -15.79 -5.71
C ASP A 96 16.86 -16.18 -5.98
N LEU A 97 16.04 -15.21 -6.40
CA LEU A 97 14.67 -15.44 -6.83
C LEU A 97 14.41 -14.61 -8.09
N PRO A 98 14.06 -15.21 -9.24
CA PRO A 98 13.87 -14.47 -10.48
C PRO A 98 12.72 -13.46 -10.36
N HIS A 99 12.84 -12.36 -11.10
CA HIS A 99 11.83 -11.29 -11.15
C HIS A 99 10.42 -11.82 -11.48
N SER A 100 10.31 -12.80 -12.38
CA SER A 100 9.05 -13.45 -12.77
C SER A 100 8.29 -14.15 -11.64
N LYS A 101 8.88 -14.30 -10.46
CA LYS A 101 8.21 -14.86 -9.27
C LYS A 101 7.78 -13.79 -8.26
N LYS A 102 8.15 -12.53 -8.47
CA LYS A 102 7.90 -11.41 -7.56
C LYS A 102 6.78 -10.52 -8.08
N LEU A 103 6.13 -9.80 -7.17
CA LEU A 103 5.12 -8.78 -7.52
C LEU A 103 5.72 -7.39 -7.45
N ASP A 104 5.50 -6.59 -8.49
CA ASP A 104 5.99 -5.21 -8.57
C ASP A 104 4.92 -4.20 -8.16
N ILE A 105 3.67 -4.43 -8.59
CA ILE A 105 2.53 -3.56 -8.29
C ILE A 105 1.37 -4.42 -7.81
N VAL A 106 0.73 -4.00 -6.73
CA VAL A 106 -0.51 -4.61 -6.25
C VAL A 106 -1.56 -3.52 -6.11
N ILE A 107 -2.68 -3.70 -6.82
CA ILE A 107 -3.84 -2.83 -6.78
C ILE A 107 -4.77 -3.36 -5.69
N VAL A 108 -5.19 -2.48 -4.79
CA VAL A 108 -6.05 -2.83 -3.64
C VAL A 108 -7.13 -1.78 -3.44
N VAL A 109 -8.23 -2.16 -2.78
CA VAL A 109 -9.24 -1.22 -2.30
C VAL A 109 -8.97 -0.82 -0.85
N ASP A 110 -9.08 -1.76 0.09
CA ASP A 110 -8.71 -1.61 1.50
C ASP A 110 -7.86 -2.78 2.02
N MET A 111 -7.88 -3.94 1.35
CA MET A 111 -6.98 -5.05 1.65
C MET A 111 -5.50 -4.62 1.61
N LEU A 112 -4.65 -5.25 2.44
CA LEU A 112 -3.24 -4.92 2.65
C LEU A 112 -2.94 -3.54 3.27
N LEU A 113 -3.94 -2.65 3.44
CA LEU A 113 -3.75 -1.38 4.15
C LEU A 113 -3.72 -1.56 5.68
N THR A 114 -4.36 -2.61 6.19
CA THR A 114 -4.37 -3.04 7.59
C THR A 114 -3.71 -4.42 7.75
N GLY A 115 -3.00 -4.64 8.86
CA GLY A 115 -2.41 -5.96 9.20
C GLY A 115 -1.19 -6.40 8.38
N PHE A 116 -1.02 -5.94 7.14
CA PHE A 116 0.12 -6.30 6.30
C PHE A 116 1.38 -5.44 6.59
N ASP A 117 2.53 -6.10 6.44
CA ASP A 117 3.85 -5.56 6.70
C ASP A 117 4.85 -6.10 5.69
N SER A 118 5.47 -5.20 4.92
CA SER A 118 6.71 -5.48 4.21
C SER A 118 7.66 -4.29 4.29
N LYS A 119 8.90 -4.53 4.75
CA LYS A 119 9.98 -3.52 4.73
C LYS A 119 10.35 -3.07 3.30
N PHE A 120 9.99 -3.88 2.30
CA PHE A 120 10.32 -3.66 0.88
C PHE A 120 9.26 -2.84 0.14
N LEU A 121 8.08 -2.62 0.72
CA LEU A 121 7.08 -1.72 0.15
C LEU A 121 7.51 -0.27 0.33
N ASN A 122 7.92 0.38 -0.77
CA ASN A 122 8.45 1.75 -0.75
C ASN A 122 7.41 2.80 -1.13
N THR A 123 6.63 2.54 -2.17
CA THR A 123 5.75 3.52 -2.79
C THR A 123 4.29 3.11 -2.63
N LEU A 124 3.46 4.04 -2.16
CA LEU A 124 2.01 3.91 -2.16
C LEU A 124 1.41 4.95 -3.12
N TYR A 125 0.64 4.48 -4.09
CA TYR A 125 -0.14 5.31 -4.99
C TYR A 125 -1.57 5.38 -4.45
N VAL A 126 -2.08 6.58 -4.20
CA VAL A 126 -3.39 6.80 -3.58
C VAL A 126 -4.28 7.54 -4.56
N ASP A 127 -5.35 6.86 -5.00
CA ASP A 127 -6.48 7.46 -5.71
C ASP A 127 -7.79 7.17 -4.96
N LYS A 128 -7.78 7.42 -3.65
CA LYS A 128 -8.92 7.23 -2.75
C LYS A 128 -9.02 8.38 -1.78
N ASN A 129 -10.23 8.80 -1.43
CA ASN A 129 -10.48 9.78 -0.37
C ASN A 129 -10.19 9.17 1.01
N LEU A 130 -8.92 9.15 1.39
CA LEU A 130 -8.49 8.69 2.71
C LEU A 130 -8.76 9.79 3.73
N LYS A 131 -9.50 9.48 4.79
CA LYS A 131 -9.81 10.43 5.88
C LYS A 131 -9.19 9.96 7.20
N HIS A 132 -8.63 10.90 7.95
CA HIS A 132 -8.11 10.73 9.31
C HIS A 132 -7.33 9.42 9.52
N HIS A 133 -7.92 8.44 10.21
CA HIS A 133 -7.27 7.19 10.60
C HIS A 133 -6.83 6.31 9.42
N GLY A 134 -7.61 6.26 8.34
CA GLY A 134 -7.28 5.45 7.15
C GLY A 134 -6.03 5.97 6.45
N LEU A 135 -5.86 7.29 6.41
CA LEU A 135 -4.67 7.95 5.88
C LEU A 135 -3.45 7.63 6.74
N ILE A 136 -3.56 7.79 8.06
CA ILE A 136 -2.47 7.46 9.01
C ILE A 136 -2.05 5.99 8.91
N GLN A 137 -3.02 5.07 8.81
CA GLN A 137 -2.74 3.64 8.70
C GLN A 137 -1.99 3.32 7.40
N ALA A 138 -2.51 3.78 6.26
CA ALA A 138 -1.90 3.57 4.95
C ALA A 138 -0.49 4.18 4.88
N PHE A 139 -0.32 5.41 5.36
CA PHE A 139 0.97 6.12 5.35
C PHE A 139 1.98 5.47 6.28
N SER A 140 1.55 4.92 7.41
CA SER A 140 2.45 4.19 8.32
C SER A 140 3.06 2.93 7.70
N ARG A 141 2.49 2.39 6.61
CA ARG A 141 2.99 1.17 5.96
C ARG A 141 4.29 1.40 5.19
N THR A 142 4.48 2.57 4.60
CA THR A 142 5.67 2.90 3.79
C THR A 142 6.85 3.36 4.65
N ASN A 143 6.60 3.80 5.90
CA ASN A 143 7.59 4.37 6.82
C ASN A 143 8.53 3.37 7.51
N ARG A 144 8.64 2.14 6.99
CA ARG A 144 9.53 1.12 7.54
C ARG A 144 10.95 1.31 7.01
N VAL A 145 11.82 1.81 7.88
CA VAL A 145 13.25 1.98 7.59
C VAL A 145 13.86 0.60 7.35
N LEU A 146 14.24 0.33 6.10
CA LEU A 146 14.85 -0.94 5.71
C LEU A 146 16.36 -0.93 6.00
N ASN A 147 17.07 0.15 5.65
CA ASN A 147 18.50 0.46 5.84
C ASN A 147 18.78 1.90 5.32
N ASP A 148 20.04 2.39 5.35
CA ASP A 148 20.43 3.73 4.83
C ASP A 148 20.09 3.97 3.35
N THR A 149 19.83 2.91 2.58
CA THR A 149 19.41 2.96 1.17
C THR A 149 17.92 3.26 0.97
N LYS A 150 17.10 3.26 2.04
CA LYS A 150 15.68 3.63 2.02
C LYS A 150 15.34 4.51 3.24
N PRO A 151 15.67 5.81 3.18
CA PRO A 151 15.48 6.73 4.31
C PRO A 151 14.01 7.09 4.57
N TYR A 152 13.14 7.02 3.57
CA TYR A 152 11.72 7.38 3.65
C TYR A 152 10.87 6.53 2.68
N GLY A 153 9.57 6.42 2.96
CA GLY A 153 8.58 5.87 2.05
C GLY A 153 8.00 6.96 1.15
N ASN A 154 7.65 6.61 -0.09
CA ASN A 154 7.05 7.54 -1.05
C ASN A 154 5.54 7.38 -1.08
N ILE A 155 4.81 8.50 -1.11
CA ILE A 155 3.35 8.50 -1.27
C ILE A 155 2.99 9.48 -2.35
N LEU A 156 2.30 8.99 -3.38
CA LEU A 156 1.80 9.79 -4.49
C LEU A 156 0.28 9.82 -4.40
N ASP A 157 -0.24 10.98 -4.01
CA ASP A 157 -1.68 11.23 -3.90
C ASP A 157 -2.17 11.97 -5.14
N PHE A 158 -3.10 11.34 -5.87
CA PHE A 158 -3.67 11.88 -7.10
C PHE A 158 -4.93 12.73 -6.87
N ARG A 159 -5.40 12.85 -5.63
CA ARG A 159 -6.61 13.61 -5.28
C ARG A 159 -6.32 14.92 -4.53
N SER A 160 -5.05 15.31 -4.44
CA SER A 160 -4.62 16.58 -3.82
C SER A 160 -5.15 16.78 -2.40
N GLN A 161 -5.07 15.75 -1.54
CA GLN A 161 -5.60 15.74 -0.17
C GLN A 161 -4.66 16.37 0.84
N GLN A 162 -3.97 17.44 0.45
CA GLN A 162 -2.93 18.08 1.25
C GLN A 162 -3.44 18.49 2.64
N SER A 163 -4.66 19.02 2.72
CA SER A 163 -5.31 19.38 3.99
C SER A 163 -5.54 18.17 4.92
N ALA A 164 -5.94 17.02 4.39
CA ALA A 164 -6.13 15.80 5.18
C ALA A 164 -4.79 15.20 5.64
N VAL A 165 -3.74 15.34 4.82
CA VAL A 165 -2.37 14.96 5.20
C VAL A 165 -1.85 15.86 6.31
N ASP A 166 -2.02 17.18 6.20
CA ASP A 166 -1.58 18.16 7.20
C ASP A 166 -2.26 17.94 8.56
N GLU A 167 -3.54 17.59 8.55
CA GLU A 167 -4.29 17.23 9.77
C GLU A 167 -3.80 15.91 10.39
N ALA A 168 -3.40 14.95 9.56
CA ALA A 168 -2.93 13.63 9.98
C ALA A 168 -1.45 13.62 10.41
N LEU A 169 -0.65 14.57 9.94
CA LEU A 169 0.81 14.61 10.11
C LEU A 169 1.26 14.62 11.59
N PRO A 170 0.62 15.38 12.52
CA PRO A 170 0.99 15.34 13.94
C PRO A 170 0.90 13.92 14.53
N PHE A 171 -0.12 13.15 14.15
CA PHE A 171 -0.31 11.78 14.62
C PHE A 171 0.71 10.81 14.03
N LEU A 172 1.11 11.02 12.78
CA LEU A 172 2.18 10.24 12.13
C LEU A 172 3.52 10.45 12.83
N VAL A 173 3.88 11.70 13.15
CA VAL A 173 5.13 12.03 13.87
C VAL A 173 5.13 11.41 15.27
N VAL A 174 4.04 11.55 16.02
CA VAL A 174 3.92 10.95 17.37
C VAL A 174 4.06 9.43 17.32
N LYS A 175 3.38 8.75 16.38
CA LYS A 175 3.54 7.29 16.18
C LYS A 175 4.97 6.91 15.79
N GLN A 176 5.65 7.74 15.01
CA GLN A 176 7.03 7.48 14.59
C GLN A 176 8.00 7.58 15.78
N VAL A 177 7.85 8.60 16.63
CA VAL A 177 8.67 8.78 17.84
C VAL A 177 8.43 7.63 18.83
N ALA A 178 7.18 7.20 19.00
CA ALA A 178 6.85 6.05 19.85
C ALA A 178 7.46 4.74 19.34
N ASN A 179 7.51 4.53 18.02
CA ASN A 179 8.04 3.30 17.42
C ASN A 179 9.58 3.29 17.25
N ASN A 180 10.25 4.45 17.32
CA ASN A 180 11.70 4.52 17.11
C ASN A 180 12.36 5.69 17.90
N PRO A 181 12.35 5.64 19.24
CA PRO A 181 12.75 6.76 20.10
C PRO A 181 14.23 7.17 19.97
N GLY A 182 15.10 6.26 19.50
CA GLY A 182 16.56 6.48 19.44
C GLY A 182 17.08 7.34 18.28
N LYS A 183 16.28 7.63 17.24
CA LYS A 183 16.73 8.38 16.05
C LYS A 183 16.38 9.88 16.03
N PHE A 184 15.58 10.37 16.99
CA PHE A 184 15.10 11.77 16.99
C PHE A 184 15.91 12.77 17.83
N GLY A 185 16.92 12.31 18.59
CA GLY A 185 17.82 13.20 19.35
C GLY A 185 18.62 14.21 18.50
N TRP A 186 18.68 14.01 17.17
CA TRP A 186 19.37 14.91 16.25
C TRP A 186 18.48 15.98 15.61
N LEU A 187 17.16 15.77 15.50
CA LEU A 187 16.27 16.72 14.82
C LEU A 187 15.93 17.96 15.67
N ASN A 188 15.95 17.81 17.01
CA ASN A 188 15.69 18.92 17.94
C ASN A 188 16.84 19.95 18.05
N ARG A 189 18.00 19.74 17.40
CA ARG A 189 19.09 20.73 17.42
C ARG A 189 19.04 21.76 16.29
N HIS A 190 18.17 21.61 15.28
CA HIS A 190 18.17 22.47 14.09
C HIS A 190 16.87 23.21 13.80
N GLN A 191 15.86 23.14 14.66
CA GLN A 191 14.75 24.09 14.64
C GLN A 191 15.00 25.21 15.64
N LYS A 192 15.74 26.26 15.23
CA LYS A 192 15.55 27.57 15.86
C LYS A 192 14.28 28.20 15.26
N PRO A 193 13.34 28.71 16.07
CA PRO A 193 12.16 29.39 15.56
C PRO A 193 12.56 30.70 14.89
N LEU A 194 12.01 30.96 13.70
CA LEU A 194 12.01 32.29 13.08
C LEU A 194 11.04 33.18 13.86
N THR A 195 11.55 33.90 14.87
CA THR A 195 10.81 34.97 15.52
C THR A 195 10.87 36.22 14.64
N ASN A 196 9.75 36.64 14.08
CA ASN A 196 9.59 37.95 13.44
C ASN A 196 9.74 39.06 14.50
N SER A 197 10.85 39.79 14.47
CA SER A 197 11.01 41.06 15.18
C SER A 197 10.31 42.18 14.41
N LYS A 198 9.17 42.67 14.92
CA LYS A 198 8.68 44.01 14.62
C LYS A 198 8.62 44.80 15.92
N THR A 199 9.61 45.66 16.12
CA THR A 199 9.54 46.77 17.08
C THR A 199 8.72 47.91 16.46
N PRO A 200 7.75 48.52 17.17
CA PRO A 200 7.25 49.84 16.82
C PRO A 200 8.15 50.90 17.46
N HIS A 201 8.68 51.82 16.65
CA HIS A 201 9.27 53.07 17.13
C HIS A 201 8.15 54.04 17.53
N ASN A 202 8.14 54.46 18.79
CA ASN A 202 7.44 55.65 19.26
C ASN A 202 8.18 56.90 18.75
N ASN A 203 7.41 57.91 18.34
CA ASN A 203 7.85 59.30 18.25
C ASN A 203 7.09 60.11 19.30
#